data_AF-A0A6B3FDB3-F1
#
_entry.id   AF-A0A6B3FDB3-F1
#
_cell.length_a   1.000
_cell.length_b   1.000
_cell.length_c   1.000
_cell.angle_alpha   90.00
_cell.angle_beta   90.00
_cell.angle_gamma   90.00
#
_symmetry.space_group_name_H-M   'P 1'
#
loop_
_entity.id
_entity.type
_entity.pdbx_description
1 polymer ?
#
loop_
_entity_poly.entity_id
_entity_poly.type
_entity_poly.pdbx_seq_one_letter_code
_entity_poly.pdbx_strand_id
1 'polypeptide(L)'
;MAQNHMGVCDAIRRIAPVGKLAAMSAPHLPKVAGIDPEVPVSTHTPAPLTEVPGPPGAFIQDRLAGWVSDLTTLHELTERLAATSTLDSALDELLQAGAALIGARRGLLVLEPANGAGPRATRGLGLSHAELGHMETVPRAATDLGRVLDGLPDTADGIAAPDLLGMQDLDPRHREVATRLGYAASYTLPLASEAAGRLGAALWLYDEPAEPAQKQRHLAGLYARYATEHLARLIELE
;
A
#
# COMPACT_ATOMS: atom_id res chain seq x y z
N MET A 1 -2.71 -4.57 -60.57
CA MET A 1 -3.48 -3.46 -59.97
C MET A 1 -3.52 -3.67 -58.46
N ALA A 2 -3.31 -2.59 -57.72
CA ALA A 2 -3.45 -2.42 -56.26
C ALA A 2 -2.44 -3.15 -55.34
N GLN A 3 -1.32 -2.47 -55.13
CA GLN A 3 -0.53 -2.44 -53.89
C GLN A 3 -1.35 -1.76 -52.79
N ASN A 4 -1.18 -2.16 -51.52
CA ASN A 4 -1.38 -1.28 -50.36
C ASN A 4 -0.33 -1.61 -49.30
N HIS A 5 0.76 -0.86 -49.36
CA HIS A 5 1.82 -0.79 -48.36
C HIS A 5 1.31 0.05 -47.18
N MET A 6 1.19 -0.55 -46.01
CA MET A 6 0.78 0.14 -44.78
C MET A 6 2.02 0.81 -44.17
N GLY A 7 2.05 2.14 -44.21
CA GLY A 7 3.14 2.97 -43.71
C GLY A 7 3.16 3.02 -42.18
N VAL A 8 4.33 2.74 -41.62
CA VAL A 8 4.68 2.97 -40.21
C VAL A 8 5.00 4.46 -40.04
N CYS A 9 4.32 5.14 -39.10
CA CYS A 9 4.62 6.52 -38.72
C CYS A 9 5.70 6.54 -37.62
N ASP A 10 6.88 7.02 -37.96
CA ASP A 10 7.95 7.41 -37.04
C ASP A 10 7.60 8.75 -36.36
N ALA A 11 7.70 8.79 -35.03
CA ALA A 11 7.59 10.02 -34.25
C ALA A 11 8.61 10.03 -33.10
N ILE A 12 9.86 10.38 -33.42
CA ILE A 12 10.91 10.66 -32.42
C ILE A 12 11.17 12.17 -32.40
N ARG A 13 10.73 12.85 -31.33
CA ARG A 13 11.13 14.23 -31.02
C ARG A 13 12.49 14.22 -30.31
N ARG A 14 13.49 14.83 -30.94
CA ARG A 14 14.76 15.24 -30.33
C ARG A 14 14.57 16.61 -29.65
N ILE A 15 14.96 16.75 -28.39
CA ILE A 15 15.05 18.02 -27.69
C ILE A 15 16.54 18.40 -27.60
N ALA A 16 16.89 19.55 -28.17
CA ALA A 16 18.20 20.17 -28.06
C ALA A 16 18.22 21.19 -26.90
N PRO A 17 19.32 21.36 -26.16
CA PRO A 17 19.41 22.38 -25.11
C PRO A 17 19.80 23.75 -25.67
N VAL A 18 19.04 24.76 -25.30
CA VAL A 18 19.25 26.18 -25.61
C VAL A 18 20.08 26.86 -24.51
N GLY A 19 21.12 27.57 -24.94
CA GLY A 19 21.34 28.97 -24.51
C GLY A 19 22.08 29.22 -23.20
N LYS A 20 23.40 29.34 -23.32
CA LYS A 20 24.31 30.04 -22.40
C LYS A 20 23.94 31.53 -22.32
N LEU A 21 23.77 32.09 -21.12
CA LEU A 21 23.71 33.54 -20.91
C LEU A 21 24.83 34.01 -19.98
N ALA A 22 25.35 35.15 -20.37
CA ALA A 22 26.67 35.67 -20.07
C ALA A 22 26.76 36.39 -18.73
N ALA A 23 28.01 36.50 -18.27
CA ALA A 23 28.45 37.37 -17.20
C ALA A 23 28.10 38.85 -17.47
N MET A 24 27.68 39.55 -16.41
CA MET A 24 27.62 41.01 -16.39
C MET A 24 28.30 41.52 -15.12
N SER A 25 29.33 42.34 -15.35
CA SER A 25 30.14 43.08 -14.40
C SER A 25 29.34 43.95 -13.45
N ALA A 26 29.77 44.02 -12.19
CA ALA A 26 29.39 45.06 -11.24
C ALA A 26 30.51 46.13 -11.14
N PRO A 27 30.17 47.44 -11.08
CA PRO A 27 31.15 48.52 -10.93
C PRO A 27 31.62 48.73 -9.47
N HIS A 28 32.75 49.42 -9.33
CA HIS A 28 33.56 49.57 -8.12
C HIS A 28 33.28 50.86 -7.28
N LEU A 29 33.51 50.72 -5.96
CA LEU A 29 34.02 51.69 -4.94
C LEU A 29 33.08 52.81 -4.40
N PRO A 30 33.32 53.40 -3.19
CA PRO A 30 34.52 53.31 -2.36
C PRO A 30 34.34 53.00 -0.85
N LYS A 31 35.50 52.78 -0.24
CA LYS A 31 35.85 52.57 1.16
C LYS A 31 35.57 53.83 1.99
N VAL A 32 34.84 53.71 3.11
CA VAL A 32 34.82 54.73 4.18
C VAL A 32 35.09 54.04 5.51
N ALA A 33 36.04 54.61 6.23
CA ALA A 33 36.50 54.19 7.55
C ALA A 33 35.54 54.65 8.65
N GLY A 34 35.44 53.83 9.71
CA GLY A 34 35.24 54.26 11.09
C GLY A 34 33.85 54.77 11.46
N ILE A 35 33.09 53.93 12.18
CA ILE A 35 32.53 54.27 13.49
C ILE A 35 32.26 52.96 14.25
N ASP A 36 32.74 52.91 15.48
CA ASP A 36 32.59 51.81 16.43
C ASP A 36 31.22 51.95 17.12
N PRO A 37 30.27 51.01 17.00
CA PRO A 37 29.08 51.02 17.84
C PRO A 37 29.32 50.15 19.06
N GLU A 38 29.45 50.82 20.20
CA GLU A 38 29.46 50.23 21.54
C GLU A 38 28.24 49.30 21.71
N VAL A 39 28.49 48.00 21.83
CA VAL A 39 27.46 46.98 22.06
C VAL A 39 27.27 46.81 23.57
N PRO A 40 26.08 47.09 24.15
CA PRO A 40 25.79 46.61 25.49
C PRO A 40 25.58 45.10 25.46
N VAL A 41 26.35 44.40 26.29
CA VAL A 41 26.27 42.95 26.47
C VAL A 41 24.96 42.63 27.20
N SER A 42 23.91 42.27 26.46
CA SER A 42 22.70 41.69 27.04
C SER A 42 22.93 40.20 27.32
N THR A 43 23.23 39.86 28.57
CA THR A 43 23.09 38.48 29.07
C THR A 43 21.61 38.17 29.30
N HIS A 44 20.91 37.82 28.22
CA HIS A 44 19.62 37.15 28.30
C HIS A 44 19.75 35.73 27.76
N THR A 45 19.78 34.76 28.66
CA THR A 45 19.51 33.36 28.32
C THR A 45 18.10 33.29 27.72
N PRO A 46 17.92 32.91 26.44
CA PRO A 46 16.60 32.79 25.86
C PRO A 46 15.86 31.64 26.55
N ALA A 47 14.67 31.91 27.05
CA ALA A 47 13.72 30.87 27.43
C ALA A 47 13.43 29.98 26.21
N PRO A 48 13.16 28.68 26.38
CA PRO A 48 12.87 27.79 25.27
C PRO A 48 11.70 28.35 24.46
N LEU A 49 11.94 28.55 23.16
CA LEU A 49 10.94 29.05 22.23
C LEU A 49 9.79 28.05 22.19
N THR A 50 8.62 28.50 22.63
CA THR A 50 7.34 27.86 22.31
C THR A 50 7.28 27.63 20.81
N GLU A 51 7.13 26.38 20.38
CA GLU A 51 7.01 26.00 18.97
C GLU A 51 5.88 26.81 18.31
N VAL A 52 6.26 27.75 17.44
CA VAL A 52 5.31 28.47 16.60
C VAL A 52 4.84 27.48 15.53
N PRO A 53 3.52 27.27 15.34
CA PRO A 53 3.02 26.45 14.25
C PRO A 53 3.59 26.96 12.93
N GLY A 54 4.20 26.07 12.15
CA GLY A 54 4.80 26.42 10.86
C GLY A 54 3.79 27.13 9.95
N PRO A 55 4.25 27.93 8.97
CA PRO A 55 3.36 28.65 8.08
C PRO A 55 2.43 27.65 7.35
N PRO A 56 1.15 27.99 7.10
CA PRO A 56 0.15 27.07 6.54
C PRO A 56 0.56 26.40 5.23
N GLY A 57 1.46 27.01 4.45
CA GLY A 57 2.03 26.44 3.24
C GLY A 57 2.86 25.17 3.49
N ALA A 58 3.55 25.04 4.63
CA ALA A 58 4.35 23.87 4.95
C ALA A 58 3.49 22.62 5.16
N PHE A 59 2.32 22.75 5.79
CA PHE A 59 1.37 21.66 5.97
C PHE A 59 0.75 21.18 4.64
N ILE A 60 0.44 22.12 3.74
CA ILE A 60 -0.08 21.77 2.41
C ILE A 60 1.01 21.06 1.59
N GLN A 61 2.25 21.53 1.67
CA GLN A 61 3.39 20.88 1.00
C GLN A 61 3.65 19.48 1.53
N ASP A 62 3.60 19.27 2.85
CA ASP A 62 3.74 17.95 3.47
C ASP A 62 2.62 16.99 3.03
N ARG A 63 1.36 17.47 3.01
CA ARG A 63 0.24 16.67 2.52
C ARG A 63 0.38 16.31 1.03
N LEU A 64 0.82 17.25 0.21
CA LEU A 64 1.07 17.00 -1.22
C LEU A 64 2.24 16.04 -1.44
N ALA A 65 3.33 16.19 -0.69
CA ALA A 65 4.45 15.27 -0.72
C ALA A 65 4.01 13.85 -0.33
N GLY A 66 3.18 13.73 0.70
CA GLY A 66 2.54 12.47 1.09
C GLY A 66 1.69 11.87 -0.03
N TRP A 67 0.88 12.66 -0.73
CA TRP A 67 0.06 12.18 -1.85
C TRP A 67 0.89 11.73 -3.05
N VAL A 68 1.94 12.48 -3.41
CA VAL A 68 2.86 12.07 -4.48
C VAL A 68 3.55 10.77 -4.10
N SER A 69 4.01 10.63 -2.85
CA SER A 69 4.60 9.39 -2.34
C SER A 69 3.63 8.21 -2.45
N ASP A 70 2.36 8.41 -2.12
CA ASP A 70 1.34 7.37 -2.22
C ASP A 70 1.10 6.94 -3.67
N LEU A 71 1.03 7.89 -4.59
CA LEU A 71 0.86 7.61 -6.01
C LEU A 71 2.07 6.89 -6.59
N THR A 72 3.28 7.30 -6.23
CA THR A 72 4.50 6.59 -6.62
C THR A 72 4.51 5.18 -6.05
N THR A 73 4.15 5.00 -4.78
CA THR A 73 4.06 3.66 -4.15
C THR A 73 3.07 2.79 -4.91
N LEU A 74 1.86 3.28 -5.17
CA LEU A 74 0.86 2.51 -5.92
C LEU A 74 1.36 2.17 -7.32
N HIS A 75 1.97 3.12 -8.01
CA HIS A 75 2.48 2.91 -9.36
C HIS A 75 3.54 1.79 -9.39
N GLU A 76 4.54 1.85 -8.53
CA GLU A 76 5.59 0.82 -8.42
C GLU A 76 5.01 -0.57 -8.10
N LEU A 77 4.03 -0.64 -7.20
CA LEU A 77 3.36 -1.89 -6.86
C LEU A 77 2.55 -2.45 -8.04
N THR A 78 1.84 -1.59 -8.77
CA THR A 78 1.08 -2.02 -9.96
C THR A 78 2.00 -2.45 -11.10
N GLU A 79 3.16 -1.81 -11.26
CA GLU A 79 4.16 -2.21 -12.26
C GLU A 79 4.75 -3.58 -11.94
N ARG A 80 5.14 -3.82 -10.68
CA ARG A 80 5.59 -5.13 -10.22
C ARG A 80 4.56 -6.21 -10.44
N LEU A 81 3.30 -5.92 -10.11
CA LEU A 81 2.21 -6.87 -10.33
C LEU A 81 1.98 -7.14 -11.82
N ALA A 82 1.95 -6.11 -12.66
CA ALA A 82 1.77 -6.26 -14.11
C ALA A 82 2.91 -7.05 -14.77
N ALA A 83 4.10 -7.06 -14.17
CA ALA A 83 5.23 -7.87 -14.62
C ALA A 83 5.10 -9.37 -14.31
N THR A 84 4.13 -9.77 -13.48
CA THR A 84 3.87 -11.19 -13.19
C THR A 84 3.13 -11.86 -14.36
N SER A 85 3.61 -13.03 -14.79
CA SER A 85 3.07 -13.76 -15.94
C SER A 85 2.34 -15.06 -15.57
N THR A 86 2.30 -15.41 -14.29
CA THR A 86 1.67 -16.63 -13.77
C THR A 86 0.77 -16.28 -12.59
N LEU A 87 -0.32 -17.02 -12.40
CA LEU A 87 -1.20 -16.83 -11.25
C LEU A 87 -0.44 -16.91 -9.92
N ASP A 88 0.41 -17.91 -9.73
CA ASP A 88 1.18 -18.09 -8.49
C ASP A 88 2.02 -16.85 -8.13
N SER A 89 2.84 -16.38 -9.07
CA SER A 89 3.66 -15.18 -8.87
C SER A 89 2.81 -13.93 -8.59
N ALA A 90 1.63 -13.81 -9.21
CA ALA A 90 0.72 -12.69 -8.98
C ALA A 90 0.07 -12.73 -7.58
N LEU A 91 -0.28 -13.93 -7.09
CA LEU A 91 -0.80 -14.12 -5.73
C LEU A 91 0.24 -13.78 -4.67
N ASP A 92 1.49 -14.24 -4.87
CA ASP A 92 2.60 -13.94 -3.96
C ASP A 92 2.92 -12.44 -3.93
N GLU A 93 2.95 -11.79 -5.09
CA GLU A 93 3.15 -10.35 -5.23
C GLU A 93 2.03 -9.56 -4.54
N LEU A 94 0.77 -9.93 -4.75
CA LEU A 94 -0.38 -9.28 -4.10
C LEU A 94 -0.28 -9.37 -2.57
N LEU A 95 0.01 -10.57 -2.06
CA LEU A 95 0.09 -10.80 -0.61
C LEU A 95 1.23 -9.99 0.02
N GLN A 96 2.39 -9.94 -0.65
CA GLN A 96 3.57 -9.18 -0.23
C GLN A 96 3.34 -7.66 -0.31
N ALA A 97 2.81 -7.16 -1.41
CA ALA A 97 2.54 -5.74 -1.62
C ALA A 97 1.48 -5.23 -0.64
N GLY A 98 0.40 -5.99 -0.44
CA GLY A 98 -0.62 -5.65 0.54
C GLY A 98 -0.06 -5.60 1.96
N ALA A 99 0.79 -6.57 2.35
CA ALA A 99 1.45 -6.57 3.65
C ALA A 99 2.31 -5.32 3.86
N ALA A 100 3.07 -4.90 2.83
CA ALA A 100 3.87 -3.68 2.88
C ALA A 100 3.02 -2.42 3.02
N LEU A 101 1.87 -2.33 2.32
CA LEU A 101 0.97 -1.17 2.37
C LEU A 101 0.35 -0.96 3.76
N ILE A 102 -0.01 -2.06 4.44
CA ILE A 102 -0.72 -2.01 5.73
C ILE A 102 0.18 -2.30 6.93
N GLY A 103 1.49 -2.46 6.71
CA GLY A 103 2.48 -2.68 7.77
C GLY A 103 2.37 -4.04 8.48
N ALA A 104 1.90 -5.08 7.79
CA ALA A 104 1.81 -6.43 8.33
C ALA A 104 3.06 -7.26 7.99
N ARG A 105 3.39 -8.21 8.88
CA ARG A 105 4.53 -9.14 8.67
C ARG A 105 4.09 -10.52 8.20
N ARG A 106 2.82 -10.85 8.43
CA ARG A 106 2.22 -12.15 8.12
C ARG A 106 0.93 -11.95 7.36
N GLY A 107 0.65 -12.88 6.46
CA GLY A 107 -0.60 -12.86 5.71
C GLY A 107 -0.96 -14.22 5.11
N LEU A 108 -2.23 -14.35 4.77
CA LEU A 108 -2.85 -15.49 4.14
C LEU A 108 -3.72 -14.98 3.00
N LEU A 109 -3.56 -15.54 1.81
CA LEU A 109 -4.47 -15.33 0.70
C LEU A 109 -5.18 -16.63 0.40
N VAL A 110 -6.50 -16.55 0.22
CA VAL A 110 -7.32 -17.66 -0.27
C VAL A 110 -7.96 -17.23 -1.58
N LEU A 111 -7.61 -17.94 -2.65
CA LEU A 111 -8.25 -17.85 -3.95
C LEU A 111 -9.33 -18.93 -4.02
N GLU A 112 -10.59 -18.49 -4.07
CA GLU A 112 -11.76 -19.33 -4.23
C GLU A 112 -12.81 -18.58 -5.07
N PRO A 113 -12.69 -18.64 -6.42
CA PRO A 113 -13.59 -17.90 -7.30
C PRO A 113 -15.04 -18.37 -7.13
N ALA A 114 -15.95 -17.41 -6.94
CA ALA A 114 -17.35 -17.68 -6.62
C ALA A 114 -18.12 -18.36 -7.76
N ASN A 115 -17.70 -18.12 -9.00
CA ASN A 115 -18.24 -18.76 -10.20
C ASN A 115 -17.75 -20.22 -10.37
N GLY A 116 -16.85 -20.69 -9.50
CA GLY A 116 -16.23 -22.01 -9.61
C GLY A 116 -15.26 -22.15 -10.79
N ALA A 117 -14.92 -21.04 -11.46
CA ALA A 117 -13.97 -21.03 -12.56
C ALA A 117 -12.55 -20.83 -12.02
N GLY A 118 -11.60 -21.61 -12.54
CA GLY A 118 -10.19 -21.51 -12.17
C GLY A 118 -9.80 -22.31 -10.93
N PRO A 119 -8.50 -22.28 -10.59
CA PRO A 119 -7.95 -23.05 -9.50
C PRO A 119 -8.34 -22.47 -8.13
N ARG A 120 -8.36 -23.35 -7.14
CA ARG A 120 -8.38 -22.97 -5.73
C ARG A 120 -6.94 -22.96 -5.22
N ALA A 121 -6.55 -21.89 -4.53
CA ALA A 121 -5.21 -21.77 -4.01
C ALA A 121 -5.22 -21.09 -2.64
N THR A 122 -4.25 -21.47 -1.81
CA THR A 122 -3.96 -20.81 -0.55
C THR A 122 -2.48 -20.46 -0.52
N ARG A 123 -2.16 -19.22 -0.15
CA ARG A 123 -0.78 -18.70 -0.06
C ARG A 123 -0.54 -18.07 1.29
N GLY A 124 0.59 -18.39 1.89
CA GLY A 124 1.01 -17.82 3.18
C GLY A 124 2.24 -16.94 3.00
N LEU A 125 2.23 -15.80 3.67
CA LEU A 125 3.38 -14.91 3.81
C LEU A 125 3.79 -14.90 5.29
N GLY A 126 5.06 -15.17 5.57
CA GLY A 126 5.55 -15.21 6.95
C GLY A 126 4.88 -16.30 7.81
N LEU A 127 4.28 -17.31 7.17
CA LEU A 127 3.61 -18.45 7.80
C LEU A 127 4.26 -19.73 7.26
N SER A 128 4.70 -20.60 8.16
CA SER A 128 5.13 -21.95 7.83
C SER A 128 3.94 -22.83 7.46
N HIS A 129 4.22 -23.95 6.79
CA HIS A 129 3.19 -24.92 6.44
C HIS A 129 2.43 -25.45 7.66
N ALA A 130 3.11 -25.62 8.80
CA ALA A 130 2.47 -26.03 10.05
C ALA A 130 1.52 -24.96 10.58
N GLU A 131 1.88 -23.68 10.47
CA GLU A 131 1.02 -22.56 10.92
C GLU A 131 -0.20 -22.41 10.02
N LEU A 132 -0.03 -22.54 8.70
CA LEU A 132 -1.15 -22.61 7.76
C LEU A 132 -2.13 -23.74 8.12
N GLY A 133 -1.59 -24.94 8.38
CA GLY A 133 -2.42 -26.07 8.81
C GLY A 133 -3.15 -25.83 10.14
N HIS A 134 -2.59 -25.03 11.07
CA HIS A 134 -3.31 -24.62 12.27
C HIS A 134 -4.43 -23.62 11.96
N MET A 135 -4.20 -22.67 11.07
CA MET A 135 -5.22 -21.70 10.66
C MET A 135 -6.42 -22.38 10.00
N GLU A 136 -6.20 -23.41 9.17
CA GLU A 136 -7.27 -24.18 8.52
C GLU A 136 -8.20 -24.90 9.50
N THR A 137 -7.78 -25.09 10.76
CA THR A 137 -8.63 -25.70 11.79
C THR A 137 -9.64 -24.74 12.40
N VAL A 138 -9.50 -23.43 12.18
CA VAL A 138 -10.48 -22.45 12.68
C VAL A 138 -11.74 -22.57 11.80
N PRO A 139 -12.94 -22.72 12.39
CA PRO A 139 -14.17 -22.78 11.61
C PRO A 139 -14.29 -21.56 10.71
N ARG A 140 -14.58 -21.78 9.43
CA ARG A 140 -14.69 -20.69 8.44
C ARG A 140 -15.66 -19.60 8.91
N ALA A 141 -16.84 -19.98 9.40
CA ALA A 141 -17.85 -19.07 9.93
C ALA A 141 -17.41 -18.25 11.16
N ALA A 142 -16.32 -18.66 11.84
CA ALA A 142 -15.75 -17.97 12.99
C ALA A 142 -14.66 -16.95 12.62
N THR A 143 -14.42 -16.72 11.33
CA THR A 143 -13.38 -15.81 10.84
C THR A 143 -13.95 -14.75 9.91
N ASP A 144 -13.41 -13.53 9.96
CA ASP A 144 -13.74 -12.49 8.98
C ASP A 144 -13.32 -12.91 7.57
N LEU A 145 -12.23 -13.68 7.44
CA LEU A 145 -11.83 -14.32 6.18
C LEU A 145 -12.96 -15.17 5.60
N GLY A 146 -13.57 -16.06 6.40
CA GLY A 146 -14.68 -16.89 5.96
C GLY A 146 -15.92 -16.08 5.61
N ARG A 147 -16.26 -15.05 6.40
CA ARG A 147 -17.37 -14.13 6.10
C ARG A 147 -17.22 -13.47 4.72
N VAL A 148 -15.99 -13.03 4.39
CA VAL A 148 -15.67 -12.47 3.08
C VAL A 148 -15.77 -13.52 1.97
N LEU A 149 -15.20 -14.71 2.18
CA LEU A 149 -15.23 -15.80 1.20
C LEU A 149 -16.65 -16.35 0.98
N ASP A 150 -17.55 -16.21 1.95
CA ASP A 150 -18.97 -16.57 1.82
C ASP A 150 -19.80 -15.48 1.13
N GLY A 151 -19.20 -14.30 0.87
CA GLY A 151 -19.86 -13.19 0.20
C GLY A 151 -20.90 -12.48 1.05
N LEU A 152 -20.71 -12.45 2.37
CA LEU A 152 -21.58 -11.70 3.26
C LEU A 152 -21.49 -10.18 2.98
N PRO A 153 -22.58 -9.43 3.20
CA PRO A 153 -22.60 -7.98 2.97
C PRO A 153 -21.62 -7.24 3.90
N ASP A 154 -21.36 -5.97 3.57
CA ASP A 154 -20.52 -5.05 4.36
C ASP A 154 -19.05 -5.49 4.51
N THR A 155 -18.57 -6.29 3.55
CA THR A 155 -17.18 -6.77 3.49
C THR A 155 -16.30 -5.99 2.53
N ALA A 156 -16.90 -5.17 1.64
CA ALA A 156 -16.25 -4.56 0.48
C ALA A 156 -15.03 -3.68 0.82
N ASP A 157 -15.09 -2.93 1.93
CA ASP A 157 -14.01 -2.03 2.36
C ASP A 157 -12.92 -2.72 3.21
N GLY A 158 -13.04 -4.04 3.38
CA GLY A 158 -12.25 -4.84 4.28
C GLY A 158 -12.70 -4.73 5.74
N ILE A 159 -12.37 -5.76 6.51
CA ILE A 159 -12.77 -5.91 7.92
C ILE A 159 -11.50 -5.91 8.78
N ALA A 160 -11.42 -4.97 9.71
CA ALA A 160 -10.38 -4.94 10.73
C ALA A 160 -10.90 -5.52 12.05
N ALA A 161 -10.13 -6.43 12.63
CA ALA A 161 -10.30 -6.93 13.98
C ALA A 161 -9.08 -6.49 14.80
N PRO A 162 -9.14 -5.34 15.48
CA PRO A 162 -7.96 -4.68 16.04
C PRO A 162 -7.45 -5.27 17.35
N ASP A 163 -8.28 -6.05 18.06
CA ASP A 163 -7.91 -6.77 19.28
C ASP A 163 -8.76 -8.05 19.39
N LEU A 164 -8.28 -9.12 18.76
CA LEU A 164 -8.94 -10.43 18.77
C LEU A 164 -8.98 -11.03 20.18
N LEU A 165 -7.90 -10.91 20.95
CA LEU A 165 -7.82 -11.54 22.27
C LEU A 165 -8.69 -10.82 23.32
N GLY A 166 -8.98 -9.53 23.11
CA GLY A 166 -9.94 -8.76 23.89
C GLY A 166 -11.42 -9.00 23.52
N MET A 167 -11.72 -9.64 22.39
CA MET A 167 -13.11 -9.92 21.97
C MET A 167 -13.76 -10.98 22.86
N GLN A 168 -14.92 -10.66 23.44
CA GLN A 168 -15.68 -11.57 24.31
C GLN A 168 -16.25 -12.76 23.52
N ASP A 169 -16.81 -12.49 22.34
CA ASP A 169 -17.50 -13.48 21.49
C ASP A 169 -16.58 -14.14 20.46
N LEU A 170 -15.25 -14.07 20.64
CA LEU A 170 -14.32 -14.76 19.77
C LEU A 170 -14.49 -16.28 19.94
N ASP A 171 -14.64 -16.99 18.83
CA ASP A 171 -14.71 -18.45 18.83
C ASP A 171 -13.51 -19.07 19.58
N PRO A 172 -13.74 -20.06 20.47
CA PRO A 172 -12.66 -20.64 21.27
C PRO A 172 -11.51 -21.21 20.43
N ARG A 173 -11.81 -21.78 19.25
CA ARG A 173 -10.79 -22.33 18.35
C ARG A 173 -9.99 -21.21 17.70
N HIS A 174 -10.65 -20.12 17.31
CA HIS A 174 -9.95 -18.94 16.80
C HIS A 174 -9.02 -18.35 17.87
N ARG A 175 -9.49 -18.23 19.12
CA ARG A 175 -8.65 -17.74 20.24
C ARG A 175 -7.43 -18.63 20.49
N GLU A 176 -7.60 -19.95 20.47
CA GLU A 176 -6.50 -20.91 20.63
C GLU A 176 -5.45 -20.73 19.54
N VAL A 177 -5.87 -20.66 18.26
CA VAL A 177 -4.97 -20.49 17.13
C VAL A 177 -4.27 -19.13 17.17
N ALA A 178 -5.00 -18.05 17.49
CA ALA A 178 -4.43 -16.71 17.65
C ALA A 178 -3.35 -16.67 18.74
N THR A 179 -3.63 -17.28 19.89
CA THR A 179 -2.68 -17.35 21.01
C THR A 179 -1.46 -18.20 20.64
N ARG A 180 -1.68 -19.35 19.99
CA ARG A 180 -0.61 -20.29 19.61
C ARG A 180 0.32 -19.72 18.54
N LEU A 181 -0.26 -19.06 17.54
CA LEU A 181 0.49 -18.43 16.46
C LEU A 181 1.00 -17.05 16.85
N GLY A 182 0.53 -16.48 17.97
CA GLY A 182 1.00 -15.19 18.49
C GLY A 182 0.57 -14.02 17.62
N TYR A 183 -0.67 -14.01 17.12
CA TYR A 183 -1.27 -12.81 16.52
C TYR A 183 -2.41 -12.31 17.40
N ALA A 184 -2.55 -10.99 17.50
CA ALA A 184 -3.55 -10.33 18.32
C ALA A 184 -4.54 -9.49 17.52
N ALA A 185 -4.25 -9.19 16.25
CA ALA A 185 -5.15 -8.47 15.37
C ALA A 185 -5.09 -8.98 13.93
N SER A 186 -6.11 -8.67 13.14
CA SER A 186 -6.16 -9.02 11.73
C SER A 186 -6.87 -7.99 10.87
N TYR A 187 -6.47 -7.90 9.60
CA TYR A 187 -7.19 -7.14 8.57
C TYR A 187 -7.48 -8.05 7.38
N THR A 188 -8.76 -8.19 7.02
CA THR A 188 -9.22 -8.99 5.89
C THR A 188 -9.70 -8.06 4.78
N LEU A 189 -9.25 -8.27 3.55
CA LEU A 189 -9.67 -7.52 2.37
C LEU A 189 -10.25 -8.47 1.32
N PRO A 190 -11.47 -8.23 0.81
CA PRO A 190 -12.02 -9.01 -0.30
C PRO A 190 -11.22 -8.79 -1.58
N LEU A 191 -11.09 -9.86 -2.35
CA LEU A 191 -10.58 -9.80 -3.72
C LEU A 191 -11.78 -10.04 -4.65
N ALA A 192 -12.34 -8.94 -5.16
CA ALA A 192 -13.44 -8.98 -6.12
C ALA A 192 -13.08 -8.20 -7.40
N SER A 193 -13.43 -8.80 -8.54
CA SER A 193 -13.36 -8.20 -9.86
C SER A 193 -14.76 -7.81 -10.32
N GLU A 194 -14.86 -6.73 -11.10
CA GLU A 194 -16.12 -6.36 -11.76
C GLU A 194 -16.53 -7.40 -12.81
N ALA A 195 -15.55 -8.00 -13.50
CA ALA A 195 -15.80 -8.99 -14.55
C ALA A 195 -16.08 -10.39 -14.00
N ALA A 196 -15.27 -10.85 -13.04
CA ALA A 196 -15.33 -12.23 -12.54
C ALA A 196 -16.06 -12.38 -11.19
N GLY A 197 -16.45 -11.28 -10.57
CA GLY A 197 -17.03 -11.28 -9.21
C GLY A 197 -15.97 -11.57 -8.14
N ARG A 198 -16.40 -12.17 -7.02
CA ARG A 198 -15.48 -12.52 -5.92
C ARG A 198 -14.52 -13.63 -6.36
N LEU A 199 -13.22 -13.33 -6.33
CA LEU A 199 -12.14 -14.28 -6.57
C LEU A 199 -11.60 -14.90 -5.28
N GLY A 200 -11.70 -14.18 -4.15
CA GLY A 200 -11.14 -14.65 -2.90
C GLY A 200 -11.01 -13.56 -1.84
N ALA A 201 -10.03 -13.71 -0.96
CA ALA A 201 -9.73 -12.75 0.09
C ALA A 201 -8.26 -12.82 0.52
N ALA A 202 -7.73 -11.67 0.93
CA ALA A 202 -6.44 -11.56 1.60
C ALA A 202 -6.65 -11.21 3.07
N LEU A 203 -5.89 -11.84 3.95
CA LEU A 203 -5.90 -11.67 5.40
C LEU A 203 -4.48 -11.33 5.82
N TRP A 204 -4.31 -10.32 6.64
CA TRP A 204 -3.03 -9.99 7.25
C TRP A 204 -3.14 -10.01 8.76
N LEU A 205 -2.09 -10.47 9.42
CA LEU A 205 -2.03 -10.70 10.85
C LEU A 205 -0.98 -9.80 11.51
N TYR A 206 -1.34 -9.27 12.68
CA TYR A 206 -0.47 -8.43 13.49
C TYR A 206 -0.17 -9.13 14.82
N ASP A 207 1.08 -9.06 15.24
CA ASP A 207 1.57 -9.72 16.46
C ASP A 207 0.98 -9.05 17.73
N GLU A 208 0.67 -7.75 17.63
CA GLU A 208 0.08 -6.92 18.69
C GLU A 208 -1.28 -6.35 18.23
N PRO A 209 -2.14 -5.89 19.17
CA PRO A 209 -3.36 -5.16 18.83
C PRO A 209 -3.05 -3.97 17.91
N ALA A 210 -3.64 -3.97 16.72
CA ALA A 210 -3.33 -3.01 15.68
C ALA A 210 -4.48 -2.86 14.69
N GLU A 211 -4.64 -1.66 14.16
CA GLU A 211 -5.53 -1.38 13.05
C GLU A 211 -4.78 -0.59 11.97
N PRO A 212 -4.83 -1.01 10.69
CA PRO A 212 -4.25 -0.21 9.63
C PRO A 212 -4.96 1.14 9.54
N ALA A 213 -4.18 2.21 9.44
CA ALA A 213 -4.70 3.56 9.35
C ALA A 213 -5.63 3.70 8.13
N GLN A 214 -6.60 4.62 8.20
CA GLN A 214 -7.55 4.87 7.11
C GLN A 214 -6.86 5.06 5.74
N LYS A 215 -5.72 5.76 5.75
CA LYS A 215 -4.88 5.97 4.58
C LYS A 215 -4.33 4.66 4.01
N GLN A 216 -3.79 3.78 4.87
CA GLN A 216 -3.26 2.48 4.46
C GLN A 216 -4.36 1.58 3.89
N ARG A 217 -5.52 1.53 4.55
CA ARG A 217 -6.70 0.80 4.06
C ARG A 217 -7.15 1.31 2.69
N HIS A 218 -7.15 2.63 2.49
CA HIS A 218 -7.48 3.23 1.21
C HIS A 218 -6.50 2.81 0.10
N LEU A 219 -5.18 2.88 0.35
CA LEU A 219 -4.18 2.46 -0.64
C LEU A 219 -4.25 0.95 -0.92
N ALA A 220 -4.42 0.12 0.10
CA ALA A 220 -4.59 -1.32 -0.05
C ALA A 220 -5.83 -1.65 -0.90
N GLY A 221 -6.96 -0.95 -0.69
CA GLY A 221 -8.16 -1.12 -1.51
C GLY A 221 -7.94 -0.70 -2.98
N LEU A 222 -7.24 0.41 -3.23
CA LEU A 222 -6.90 0.84 -4.59
C LEU A 222 -6.02 -0.19 -5.31
N TYR A 223 -4.97 -0.67 -4.64
CA TYR A 223 -4.08 -1.70 -5.17
C TYR A 223 -4.83 -3.02 -5.41
N ALA A 224 -5.61 -3.50 -4.43
CA ALA A 224 -6.33 -4.76 -4.52
C ALA A 224 -7.37 -4.77 -5.65
N ARG A 225 -8.04 -3.66 -5.93
CA ARG A 225 -8.96 -3.56 -7.07
C ARG A 225 -8.23 -3.75 -8.39
N TYR A 226 -7.10 -3.08 -8.61
CA TYR A 226 -6.28 -3.32 -9.80
C TYR A 226 -5.75 -4.75 -9.85
N ALA A 227 -5.28 -5.25 -8.70
CA ALA A 227 -4.68 -6.56 -8.63
C ALA A 227 -5.68 -7.68 -8.93
N THR A 228 -6.91 -7.56 -8.44
CA THR A 228 -7.94 -8.56 -8.67
C THR A 228 -8.37 -8.61 -10.14
N GLU A 229 -8.38 -7.47 -10.84
CA GLU A 229 -8.59 -7.45 -12.30
C GLU A 229 -7.47 -8.16 -13.07
N HIS A 230 -6.21 -8.02 -12.61
CA HIS A 230 -5.09 -8.76 -13.19
C HIS A 230 -5.20 -10.27 -12.93
N LEU A 231 -5.56 -10.66 -11.69
CA LEU A 231 -5.79 -12.06 -11.34
C LEU A 231 -6.93 -12.69 -12.16
N ALA A 232 -8.03 -11.97 -12.37
CA ALA A 232 -9.15 -12.44 -13.19
C ALA A 232 -8.67 -12.81 -14.61
N ARG A 233 -7.83 -11.96 -15.23
CA ARG A 233 -7.28 -12.23 -16.56
C ARG A 233 -6.34 -13.42 -16.57
N LEU A 234 -5.50 -13.59 -15.54
CA LEU A 234 -4.61 -14.74 -15.46
C LEU A 234 -5.40 -16.05 -15.32
N ILE A 235 -6.48 -16.05 -14.54
CA ILE A 235 -7.37 -17.21 -14.37
C ILE A 235 -8.07 -17.58 -15.70
N GLU A 236 -8.45 -16.59 -16.51
CA GLU A 236 -9.05 -16.85 -17.83
C GLU A 236 -8.07 -17.46 -18.85
N LEU A 237 -6.76 -17.35 -18.61
CA LEU A 237 -5.70 -17.79 -19.52
C LEU A 237 -5.11 -19.17 -19.16
N GLU A 238 -5.49 -19.75 -18.04
CA GLU A 238 -5.13 -21.12 -17.64
C GLU A 238 -5.95 -22.18 -18.40
#